data_AF-A0A7W1NYB5-F1
#
_entry.id   AF-A0A7W1NYB5-F1
#
_cell.length_a   1.000
_cell.length_b   1.000
_cell.length_c   1.000
_cell.angle_alpha   90.00
_cell.angle_beta   90.00
_cell.angle_gamma   90.00
#
_symmetry.space_group_name_H-M   'P 1'
#
loop_
_entity.id
_entity.type
_entity.pdbx_description
1 polymer ?
#
loop_
_entity_poly.entity_id
_entity_poly.type
_entity_poly.pdbx_seq_one_letter_code
_entity_poly.pdbx_strand_id
1 'polypeptide(L)' 'MNADRFRSLYDYHFTLNRKLWDECIVPLTDEQFTRKVDYGVGSVRNQVTHLLNIDDRWFSG' A
#
# COMPACT_ATOMS: atom_id res chain seq x y z
N MET A 1 12.73 -19.91 9.73
CA MET A 1 12.30 -19.15 8.53
C MET A 1 13.39 -19.31 7.48
N ASN A 2 13.08 -19.62 6.22
CA ASN A 2 14.08 -19.80 5.15
C ASN A 2 13.84 -18.79 4.02
N ALA A 3 14.80 -18.68 3.11
CA ALA A 3 14.75 -17.73 1.99
C ALA A 3 13.48 -17.87 1.14
N ASP A 4 12.99 -19.09 0.91
CA ASP A 4 11.80 -19.34 0.09
C ASP A 4 10.53 -18.78 0.74
N ARG A 5 10.40 -18.90 2.07
CA ARG A 5 9.27 -18.28 2.78
C ARG A 5 9.31 -16.75 2.70
N PHE A 6 10.49 -16.14 2.74
CA PHE A 6 10.60 -14.68 2.54
C PHE A 6 10.16 -14.28 1.13
N ARG A 7 10.57 -15.02 0.09
CA ARG A 7 10.12 -14.77 -1.29
C ARG A 7 8.61 -14.85 -1.41
N SER A 8 7.98 -15.88 -0.85
CA SER A 8 6.52 -16.01 -0.86
C SER A 8 5.79 -14.84 -0.18
N LEU A 9 6.36 -14.26 0.88
CA LEU A 9 5.79 -13.09 1.53
C LEU A 9 5.86 -11.84 0.66
N TYR A 10 6.97 -11.63 -0.07
CA TYR A 10 7.10 -10.53 -1.02
C TYR A 10 6.17 -10.72 -2.23
N ASP A 11 6.11 -11.92 -2.80
CA ASP A 11 5.19 -12.23 -3.91
C ASP A 11 3.73 -11.95 -3.52
N TYR A 12 3.35 -12.38 -2.31
CA TYR A 12 2.03 -12.09 -1.74
C TYR A 12 1.80 -10.59 -1.58
N HIS A 13 2.76 -9.86 -0.99
CA HIS A 13 2.67 -8.42 -0.80
C HIS A 13 2.46 -7.69 -2.14
N PHE A 14 3.30 -7.94 -3.15
CA PHE A 14 3.18 -7.25 -4.44
C PHE A 14 1.90 -7.61 -5.18
N THR A 15 1.49 -8.88 -5.13
CA THR A 15 0.24 -9.34 -5.75
C THR A 15 -0.98 -8.64 -5.15
N LEU A 16 -1.08 -8.60 -3.82
CA LEU A 16 -2.21 -7.94 -3.17
C LEU A 16 -2.16 -6.42 -3.29
N ASN A 17 -0.97 -5.81 -3.24
CA ASN A 17 -0.83 -4.37 -3.41
C ASN A 17 -1.37 -3.96 -4.80
N ARG A 18 -0.99 -4.68 -5.87
CA ARG A 18 -1.55 -4.46 -7.21
C ARG A 18 -3.07 -4.59 -7.25
N LYS A 19 -3.62 -5.66 -6.66
CA LYS A 19 -5.07 -5.87 -6.60
C LYS A 19 -5.81 -4.72 -5.90
N LEU A 20 -5.27 -4.26 -4.76
CA LEU A 20 -5.82 -3.12 -4.01
C LEU A 20 -5.78 -1.83 -4.83
N TRP A 21 -4.71 -1.59 -5.59
CA TRP A 21 -4.64 -0.46 -6.50
C TRP A 21 -5.77 -0.49 -7.52
N ASP A 22 -5.89 -1.60 -8.24
CA ASP A 22 -6.80 -1.71 -9.38
C ASP A 22 -8.28 -1.73 -8.93
N GLU A 23 -8.59 -2.45 -7.84
CA GLU A 23 -9.98 -2.65 -7.40
C GLU A 23 -10.48 -1.62 -6.39
N CYS A 24 -9.58 -0.99 -5.61
CA CYS A 24 -9.99 -0.16 -4.47
C CYS A 24 -9.47 1.27 -4.49
N ILE A 25 -8.28 1.55 -5.05
CA ILE A 25 -7.67 2.90 -5.02
C ILE A 25 -8.02 3.68 -6.28
N VAL A 26 -7.74 3.11 -7.47
CA VAL A 26 -7.98 3.76 -8.76
C VAL A 26 -9.44 4.16 -8.98
N PRO A 27 -10.46 3.38 -8.56
CA PRO A 27 -11.85 3.76 -8.76
C PRO A 27 -12.36 4.88 -7.84
N LEU A 28 -11.58 5.32 -6.85
CA LEU A 28 -12.02 6.38 -5.93
C LEU A 28 -12.10 7.72 -6.65
N THR A 29 -13.12 8.50 -6.30
CA THR A 29 -13.11 9.93 -6.64
C THR A 29 -12.08 10.68 -5.80
N ASP A 30 -11.67 11.86 -6.26
CA ASP A 30 -10.74 12.72 -5.52
C ASP A 30 -11.25 13.04 -4.10
N GLU A 31 -12.55 13.27 -3.95
CA GLU A 31 -13.17 13.48 -2.65
C GLU A 31 -13.03 12.24 -1.76
N GLN A 32 -13.32 11.05 -2.28
CA GLN A 32 -13.19 9.82 -1.49
C GLN A 32 -11.72 9.53 -1.13
N PHE A 33 -10.78 9.80 -2.03
CA PHE A 33 -9.36 9.56 -1.86
C PHE A 33 -8.73 10.50 -0.82
N THR A 34 -9.20 11.76 -0.75
CA THR A 34 -8.69 12.80 0.15
C THR A 34 -9.51 12.99 1.42
N ARG A 35 -10.69 12.38 1.52
CA ARG A 35 -11.58 12.45 2.69
C ARG A 35 -10.84 12.07 3.96
N LYS A 36 -11.00 12.93 4.98
CA LYS A 36 -10.45 12.71 6.30
C LYS A 36 -11.11 11.50 6.97
N VAL A 37 -10.29 10.65 7.59
CA VAL A 37 -10.72 9.57 8.48
C VAL A 37 -10.01 9.69 9.82
N ASP A 38 -10.64 9.26 10.90
CA ASP A 38 -10.10 9.43 12.27
C ASP A 38 -9.11 8.33 12.69
N TYR A 39 -8.77 7.41 11.78
CA TYR A 39 -7.87 6.28 12.03
C TYR A 39 -6.63 6.32 11.12
N GLY A 40 -5.54 5.71 11.58
CA GLY A 40 -4.29 5.58 10.81
C GLY A 40 -3.66 6.94 10.51
N VAL A 41 -3.30 7.17 9.24
CA VAL A 41 -2.65 8.43 8.77
C VAL A 41 -3.64 9.43 8.15
N GLY A 42 -4.93 9.29 8.41
CA GLY A 42 -5.92 10.36 8.23
C GLY A 42 -6.60 10.46 6.85
N SER A 43 -6.17 9.72 5.83
CA SER A 43 -6.90 9.56 4.55
C SER A 43 -6.33 8.39 3.75
N VAL A 44 -7.07 7.91 2.73
CA VAL A 44 -6.56 6.89 1.80
C VAL A 44 -5.32 7.40 1.06
N ARG A 45 -5.35 8.65 0.59
CA ARG A 45 -4.17 9.31 -0.02
C ARG A 45 -2.95 9.24 0.88
N ASN A 46 -3.08 9.64 2.14
CA ASN A 46 -1.95 9.64 3.07
C ASN A 46 -1.42 8.22 3.31
N GLN A 47 -2.31 7.22 3.38
CA GLN A 47 -1.92 5.83 3.55
C GLN A 47 -1.14 5.31 2.35
N VAL A 48 -1.57 5.66 1.13
CA VAL A 48 -0.85 5.31 -0.11
C VAL A 48 0.54 5.95 -0.12
N THR A 49 0.65 7.25 0.18
CA THR A 49 1.95 7.94 0.26
C THR A 49 2.85 7.31 1.33
N HIS A 50 2.28 6.96 2.49
CA HIS A 50 3.03 6.31 3.57
C HIS A 50 3.61 4.97 3.12
N LEU A 51 2.81 4.10 2.48
CA LEU A 51 3.29 2.80 2.02
C LEU A 51 4.36 2.92 0.93
N LEU A 52 4.16 3.79 -0.07
CA LEU A 52 5.18 4.02 -1.10
C LEU A 52 6.51 4.50 -0.51
N ASN A 53 6.46 5.35 0.51
CA ASN A 53 7.66 5.83 1.19
C ASN A 53 8.33 4.74 2.06
N ILE A 54 7.55 3.85 2.69
CA ILE A 54 8.09 2.73 3.45
C ILE A 54 8.72 1.70 2.52
N ASP A 55 8.07 1.37 1.40
CA ASP A 55 8.62 0.46 0.39
C ASP A 55 9.95 0.99 -0.15
N ASP A 56 9.99 2.27 -0.56
CA ASP A 56 11.23 2.91 -1.01
C ASP A 56 12.34 2.82 0.04
N ARG A 57 12.06 3.12 1.31
CA ARG A 57 13.09 3.01 2.37
C ARG A 57 13.60 1.59 2.56
N TRP A 58 12.73 0.58 2.55
CA TRP A 58 13.16 -0.81 2.73
C TRP A 58 13.95 -1.38 1.55
N PHE A 59 13.68 -0.92 0.33
CA PHE A 59 14.33 -1.43 -0.88
C PHE A 59 15.49 -0.57 -1.37
N SER A 60 15.59 0.69 -0.94
CA SER A 60 16.61 1.65 -1.40
C SER A 60 17.73 1.91 -0.39
N GLY A 61 17.63 1.51 0.89
CA GLY A 61 18.75 1.58 1.84
C GLY A 61 18.39 1.77 3.31
#